data_AF-A0A7D4DX76-F1
#
_entry.id   AF-A0A7D4DX76-F1
#
_cell.length_a   1.000
_cell.length_b   1.000
_cell.length_c   1.000
_cell.angle_alpha   90.00
_cell.angle_beta   90.00
_cell.angle_gamma   90.00
#
_symmetry.space_group_name_H-M   'P 1'
#
loop_
_entity.id
_entity.type
_entity.pdbx_description
1 polymer ?
#
loop_
_entity_poly.entity_id
_entity_poly.type
_entity_poly.pdbx_seq_one_letter_code
_entity_poly.pdbx_strand_id
1 'polypeptide(L)'
;MKTIQKTRPRSRLLRTTMAGLLASTLAALFSPAATAAESAGAAALPPTAQAAAIAPPDAPTVMYSIYQIDGKGADSYEVANGSIATFWFGHAFELGGTRYYTGFVWDTRERYGKPGEDEVGPGTQVNLAEATFTLTGATPERPWKFRGMEHTIGEFGAYEKPEDVDTRRKPVEYRTPAGKLLLAVPTEGFDNGISFSGYALLVFNPGPPDEGAGWTYVGSVNTGEDNSAACAEGDVMPCVASSGELVFSAHGGSDMPRVTVKRSGTEISGPDKTRQLSAGDAVVYAYDVGSKKYVQK
;
A
#
# COMPACT_ATOMS: atom_id res chain seq x y z
N MET A 1 -13.78 6.25 -51.13
CA MET A 1 -14.85 7.26 -50.94
C MET A 1 -15.67 6.80 -49.73
N LYS A 2 -15.89 7.50 -48.63
CA LYS A 2 -15.73 8.91 -48.24
C LYS A 2 -15.38 8.95 -46.74
N THR A 3 -14.39 9.78 -46.42
CA THR A 3 -14.03 10.24 -45.07
C THR A 3 -15.14 11.16 -44.53
N ILE A 4 -15.55 11.00 -43.27
CA ILE A 4 -16.44 11.96 -42.60
C ILE A 4 -15.68 12.58 -41.43
N GLN A 5 -15.19 13.80 -41.67
CA GLN A 5 -14.75 14.74 -40.63
C GLN A 5 -15.98 15.35 -39.96
N LYS A 6 -15.98 15.45 -38.62
CA LYS A 6 -16.91 16.31 -37.86
C LYS A 6 -16.18 17.55 -37.37
N THR A 7 -16.67 18.69 -37.84
CA THR A 7 -16.30 20.07 -37.55
C THR A 7 -16.77 20.52 -36.15
N ARG A 8 -15.92 21.28 -35.44
CA ARG A 8 -16.31 22.10 -34.27
C ARG A 8 -16.59 23.55 -34.74
N PRO A 9 -17.61 24.24 -34.21
CA PRO A 9 -17.80 25.66 -34.47
C PRO A 9 -17.06 26.54 -33.45
N ARG A 10 -16.78 27.77 -33.90
CA ARG A 10 -16.00 28.84 -33.27
C ARG A 10 -16.93 29.94 -32.72
N SER A 11 -16.37 30.71 -31.78
CA SER A 11 -16.65 32.13 -31.45
C SER A 11 -17.77 32.46 -30.46
N ARG A 12 -17.46 33.29 -29.45
CA ARG A 12 -17.63 34.77 -29.53
C ARG A 12 -16.81 35.48 -28.45
N LEU A 13 -16.06 36.49 -28.89
CA LEU A 13 -15.47 37.58 -28.10
C LEU A 13 -16.50 38.72 -28.03
N LEU A 14 -16.59 39.40 -26.88
CA LEU A 14 -17.24 40.70 -26.77
C LEU A 14 -16.32 41.61 -25.94
N ARG A 15 -15.81 42.65 -26.61
CA ARG A 15 -15.20 43.85 -26.02
C ARG A 15 -16.33 44.82 -25.66
N THR A 16 -16.10 45.64 -24.64
CA THR A 16 -16.66 47.00 -24.59
C THR A 16 -15.70 47.91 -23.82
N THR A 17 -15.46 49.08 -24.40
CA THR A 17 -14.50 50.13 -24.03
C THR A 17 -15.22 51.41 -23.60
N MET A 18 -14.44 52.32 -22.98
CA MET A 18 -14.55 53.80 -22.87
C MET A 18 -15.06 54.35 -21.53
N ALA A 19 -14.64 55.53 -21.05
CA ALA A 19 -13.51 56.46 -21.29
C ALA A 19 -13.71 57.70 -20.39
N GLY A 20 -12.65 58.52 -20.20
CA GLY A 20 -12.73 59.97 -19.85
C GLY A 20 -11.96 60.38 -18.58
N LEU A 21 -10.74 60.97 -18.69
CA LEU A 21 -10.39 62.42 -18.76
C LEU A 21 -10.51 63.13 -17.37
N LEU A 22 -9.59 63.94 -16.81
CA LEU A 22 -8.58 64.91 -17.32
C LEU A 22 -7.61 65.35 -16.18
N ALA A 23 -6.37 65.71 -16.55
CA ALA A 23 -5.48 66.85 -16.16
C ALA A 23 -5.59 67.54 -14.77
N SER A 24 -4.59 68.15 -14.12
CA SER A 24 -3.12 68.31 -14.22
C SER A 24 -2.68 69.21 -13.02
N THR A 25 -1.47 68.96 -12.48
CA THR A 25 -0.51 69.91 -11.83
C THR A 25 -0.92 70.82 -10.66
N LEU A 26 -0.25 70.70 -9.50
CA LEU A 26 0.73 71.69 -9.02
C LEU A 26 1.55 71.14 -7.83
N ALA A 27 2.82 71.55 -7.76
CA ALA A 27 3.79 71.14 -6.76
C ALA A 27 3.96 72.16 -5.63
N ALA A 28 4.48 71.66 -4.51
CA ALA A 28 5.54 72.23 -3.68
C ALA A 28 5.18 72.88 -2.32
N LEU A 29 5.89 72.33 -1.31
CA LEU A 29 6.51 72.93 -0.12
C LEU A 29 5.82 72.79 1.25
N PHE A 30 6.72 72.59 2.23
CA PHE A 30 6.61 72.56 3.70
C PHE A 30 6.50 71.18 4.37
N SER A 31 7.67 70.62 4.73
CA SER A 31 7.86 69.84 5.96
C SER A 31 7.91 70.82 7.15
N PRO A 32 7.38 70.45 8.35
CA PRO A 32 8.24 69.75 9.32
C PRO A 32 7.54 68.74 10.28
N ALA A 33 8.38 67.85 10.80
CA ALA A 33 8.34 67.20 12.12
C ALA A 33 7.20 66.23 12.51
N ALA A 34 7.55 64.93 12.41
CA ALA A 34 7.33 63.84 13.38
C ALA A 34 5.94 63.66 14.04
N THR A 35 5.26 62.56 13.68
CA THR A 35 5.06 61.35 14.52
C THR A 35 4.13 60.35 13.82
N ALA A 36 4.25 59.08 14.23
CA ALA A 36 3.37 57.93 13.95
C ALA A 36 3.77 56.98 12.80
N ALA A 37 4.47 55.92 13.23
CA ALA A 37 4.49 54.54 12.75
C ALA A 37 3.90 54.21 11.36
N GLU A 38 4.77 53.77 10.45
CA GLU A 38 4.39 52.97 9.30
C GLU A 38 5.09 51.61 9.39
N SER A 39 4.27 50.56 9.30
CA SER A 39 4.65 49.16 9.44
C SER A 39 5.69 48.77 8.39
N ALA A 40 6.76 48.13 8.86
CA ALA A 40 7.72 47.44 8.01
C ALA A 40 7.00 46.43 7.09
N GLY A 41 6.92 46.76 5.80
CA GLY A 41 6.57 45.81 4.76
C GLY A 41 7.70 44.80 4.63
N ALA A 42 7.53 43.64 5.28
CA ALA A 42 8.40 42.50 5.14
C ALA A 42 8.51 42.14 3.65
N ALA A 43 9.73 42.24 3.11
CA ALA A 43 10.07 41.70 1.81
C ALA A 43 9.68 40.21 1.80
N ALA A 44 8.81 39.83 0.86
CA ALA A 44 8.42 38.44 0.68
C ALA A 44 9.67 37.61 0.38
N LEU A 45 10.02 36.72 1.31
CA LEU A 45 11.03 35.70 1.11
C LEU A 45 10.62 34.82 -0.08
N PRO A 46 11.57 34.40 -0.94
CA PRO A 46 11.28 33.51 -2.05
C PRO A 46 10.70 32.18 -1.53
N PRO A 47 9.87 31.49 -2.33
CA PRO A 47 9.32 30.20 -1.94
C PRO A 47 10.47 29.26 -1.59
N THR A 48 10.49 28.79 -0.35
CA THR A 48 11.35 27.69 0.09
C THR A 48 11.18 26.55 -0.89
N ALA A 49 12.25 26.21 -1.61
CA ALA A 49 12.31 25.00 -2.41
C ALA A 49 11.86 23.83 -1.51
N GLN A 50 10.70 23.23 -1.81
CA GLN A 50 10.37 21.93 -1.26
C GLN A 50 11.55 21.02 -1.61
N ALA A 51 12.31 20.59 -0.59
CA ALA A 51 13.30 19.54 -0.76
C ALA A 51 12.57 18.35 -1.41
N ALA A 52 13.02 17.94 -2.59
CA ALA A 52 12.44 16.79 -3.28
C ALA A 52 12.49 15.59 -2.32
N ALA A 53 11.36 14.92 -2.12
CA ALA A 53 11.31 13.72 -1.29
C ALA A 53 12.26 12.68 -1.90
N ILE A 54 13.15 12.13 -1.07
CA ILE A 54 14.09 11.09 -1.51
C ILE A 54 13.26 9.86 -1.90
N ALA A 55 13.27 9.50 -3.18
CA ALA A 55 12.53 8.36 -3.70
C ALA A 55 13.10 7.04 -3.15
N PRO A 56 12.25 6.08 -2.74
CA PRO A 56 12.70 4.74 -2.36
C PRO A 56 13.30 3.97 -3.55
N PRO A 57 14.06 2.89 -3.30
CA PRO A 57 14.44 1.91 -4.32
C PRO A 57 13.23 1.41 -5.12
N ASP A 58 13.37 1.32 -6.43
CA ASP A 58 12.34 0.80 -7.33
C ASP A 58 12.28 -0.74 -7.33
N ALA A 59 11.25 -1.30 -7.96
CA ALA A 59 11.04 -2.74 -8.04
C ALA A 59 12.25 -3.49 -8.64
N PRO A 60 12.86 -3.06 -9.77
CA PRO A 60 14.07 -3.71 -10.29
C PRO A 60 15.24 -3.72 -9.32
N THR A 61 15.46 -2.63 -8.56
CA THR A 61 16.51 -2.57 -7.54
C THR A 61 16.26 -3.56 -6.41
N VAL A 62 15.02 -3.67 -5.95
CA VAL A 62 14.60 -4.66 -4.93
C VAL A 62 14.85 -6.07 -5.43
N MET A 63 14.33 -6.41 -6.62
CA MET A 63 14.44 -7.77 -7.17
C MET A 63 15.90 -8.16 -7.45
N TYR A 64 16.73 -7.23 -7.95
CA TYR A 64 18.17 -7.47 -8.12
C TYR A 64 18.86 -7.70 -6.78
N SER A 65 18.47 -6.98 -5.72
CA SER A 65 19.05 -7.16 -4.39
C SER A 65 18.77 -8.55 -3.81
N ILE A 66 17.63 -9.15 -4.16
CA ILE A 66 17.24 -10.51 -3.75
C ILE A 66 17.98 -11.54 -4.62
N TYR A 67 17.73 -11.56 -5.93
CA TYR A 67 18.15 -12.67 -6.78
C TYR A 67 19.50 -12.47 -7.50
N GLN A 68 20.08 -11.27 -7.46
CA GLN A 68 21.33 -10.92 -8.17
C GLN A 68 21.26 -11.15 -9.69
N ILE A 69 20.05 -11.07 -10.26
CA ILE A 69 19.75 -11.25 -11.69
C ILE A 69 19.28 -9.92 -12.29
N ASP A 70 19.84 -9.53 -13.43
CA ASP A 70 19.39 -8.36 -14.18
C ASP A 70 18.12 -8.66 -14.98
N GLY A 71 16.97 -8.32 -14.39
CA GLY A 71 15.64 -8.44 -15.01
C GLY A 71 15.35 -7.44 -16.14
N LYS A 72 16.35 -6.68 -16.62
CA LYS A 72 16.18 -5.69 -17.70
C LYS A 72 15.11 -4.63 -17.43
N GLY A 73 14.92 -4.29 -16.15
CA GLY A 73 13.92 -3.34 -15.69
C GLY A 73 12.51 -3.90 -15.54
N ALA A 74 12.30 -5.21 -15.74
CA ALA A 74 11.03 -5.87 -15.46
C ALA A 74 10.82 -6.05 -13.95
N ASP A 75 9.55 -6.07 -13.55
CA ASP A 75 9.07 -6.37 -12.21
C ASP A 75 8.63 -7.83 -12.05
N SER A 76 8.82 -8.65 -13.09
CA SER A 76 8.57 -10.09 -13.09
C SER A 76 9.53 -10.79 -14.05
N TYR A 77 10.22 -11.84 -13.59
CA TYR A 77 11.13 -12.64 -14.42
C TYR A 77 11.47 -14.01 -13.81
N GLU A 78 12.00 -14.91 -14.64
CA GLU A 78 12.47 -16.22 -14.21
C GLU A 78 13.76 -16.11 -13.38
N VAL A 79 13.76 -16.69 -12.18
CA VAL A 79 14.88 -16.64 -11.23
C VAL A 79 15.67 -17.94 -11.14
N ALA A 80 14.99 -19.09 -11.25
CA ALA A 80 15.65 -20.41 -11.23
C ALA A 80 14.70 -21.50 -11.74
N ASN A 81 15.14 -22.32 -12.70
CA ASN A 81 14.44 -23.55 -13.12
C ASN A 81 12.92 -23.35 -13.33
N GLY A 82 12.51 -22.33 -14.10
CA GLY A 82 11.10 -22.02 -14.35
C GLY A 82 10.33 -21.37 -13.20
N SER A 83 10.95 -21.13 -12.04
CA SER A 83 10.42 -20.26 -10.98
C SER A 83 10.38 -18.83 -11.48
N ILE A 84 9.23 -18.17 -11.34
CA ILE A 84 9.03 -16.76 -11.69
C ILE A 84 8.92 -15.97 -10.40
N ALA A 85 9.76 -14.94 -10.25
CA ALA A 85 9.65 -13.95 -9.18
C ALA A 85 8.96 -12.70 -9.71
N THR A 86 8.10 -12.08 -8.89
CA THR A 86 7.34 -10.88 -9.23
C THR A 86 7.27 -9.92 -8.05
N PHE A 87 7.64 -8.65 -8.27
CA PHE A 87 7.50 -7.61 -7.27
C PHE A 87 6.04 -7.44 -6.87
N TRP A 88 5.80 -7.41 -5.56
CA TRP A 88 4.46 -7.40 -5.00
C TRP A 88 4.12 -6.05 -4.38
N PHE A 89 4.95 -5.61 -3.44
CA PHE A 89 4.63 -4.46 -2.61
C PHE A 89 5.90 -3.76 -2.09
N GLY A 90 5.87 -2.44 -1.96
CA GLY A 90 6.96 -1.64 -1.40
C GLY A 90 6.46 -0.73 -0.30
N HIS A 91 7.18 -0.66 0.81
CA HIS A 91 6.76 0.10 1.98
C HIS A 91 7.90 0.89 2.61
N ALA A 92 7.72 2.21 2.72
CA ALA A 92 8.62 3.09 3.45
C ALA A 92 8.05 3.39 4.84
N PHE A 93 8.87 3.24 5.88
CA PHE A 93 8.43 3.41 7.26
C PHE A 93 9.55 3.93 8.16
N GLU A 94 9.19 4.47 9.31
CA GLU A 94 10.15 4.88 10.34
C GLU A 94 9.94 4.03 11.60
N LEU A 95 11.05 3.55 12.17
CA LEU A 95 11.09 2.74 13.39
C LEU A 95 12.38 3.04 14.16
N GLY A 96 12.24 3.38 15.44
CA GLY A 96 13.40 3.73 16.28
C GLY A 96 14.25 4.90 15.74
N GLY A 97 13.64 5.85 15.05
CA GLY A 97 14.34 6.98 14.40
C GLY A 97 15.10 6.62 13.12
N THR A 98 15.07 5.36 12.69
CA THR A 98 15.62 4.92 11.41
C THR A 98 14.51 4.83 10.37
N ARG A 99 14.76 5.41 9.19
CA ARG A 99 13.88 5.29 8.03
C ARG A 99 14.28 4.08 7.21
N TYR A 100 13.31 3.21 6.99
CA TYR A 100 13.44 1.97 6.24
C TYR A 100 12.63 2.06 4.95
N TYR A 101 13.04 1.25 3.99
CA TYR A 101 12.21 0.84 2.88
C TYR A 101 12.37 -0.66 2.71
N THR A 102 11.26 -1.38 2.56
CA THR A 102 11.28 -2.79 2.22
C THR A 102 10.45 -3.01 0.97
N GLY A 103 11.03 -3.74 0.01
CA GLY A 103 10.30 -4.30 -1.11
C GLY A 103 10.07 -5.80 -0.88
N PHE A 104 8.86 -6.24 -1.19
CA PHE A 104 8.41 -7.62 -1.09
C PHE A 104 8.20 -8.19 -2.49
N VAL A 105 8.66 -9.42 -2.69
CA VAL A 105 8.62 -10.14 -3.96
C VAL A 105 8.05 -11.51 -3.68
N TRP A 106 7.17 -12.02 -4.54
CA TRP A 106 6.73 -13.40 -4.46
C TRP A 106 7.34 -14.22 -5.58
N ASP A 107 7.61 -15.50 -5.34
CA ASP A 107 8.08 -16.42 -6.37
C ASP A 107 7.36 -17.76 -6.34
N THR A 108 7.23 -18.36 -7.52
CA THR A 108 6.70 -19.71 -7.69
C THR A 108 7.76 -20.77 -7.36
N ARG A 109 7.35 -21.98 -7.01
CA ARG A 109 8.32 -23.08 -6.80
C ARG A 109 9.05 -23.41 -8.10
N GLU A 110 10.32 -23.80 -7.97
CA GLU A 110 11.11 -24.34 -9.07
C GLU A 110 10.44 -25.56 -9.71
N ARG A 111 10.66 -25.72 -11.02
CA ARG A 111 10.08 -26.76 -11.86
C ARG A 111 11.19 -27.69 -12.33
N TYR A 112 11.18 -28.92 -11.82
CA TYR A 112 12.15 -29.96 -12.18
C TYR A 112 11.53 -31.09 -13.00
N GLY A 113 10.20 -31.17 -13.07
CA GLY A 113 9.46 -32.14 -13.86
C GLY A 113 9.41 -31.78 -15.34
N LYS A 114 8.83 -32.67 -16.17
CA LYS A 114 8.52 -32.30 -17.56
C LYS A 114 7.40 -31.27 -17.59
N PRO A 115 7.30 -30.44 -18.65
CA PRO A 115 6.17 -29.54 -18.82
C PRO A 115 4.83 -30.27 -18.68
N GLY A 116 4.00 -29.83 -17.73
CA GLY A 116 2.70 -30.41 -17.43
C GLY A 116 2.66 -31.48 -16.33
N GLU A 117 3.81 -31.88 -15.75
CA GLU A 117 3.84 -32.79 -14.59
C GLU A 117 3.73 -32.04 -13.24
N ASP A 118 4.03 -30.74 -13.24
CA ASP A 118 3.91 -29.86 -12.07
C ASP A 118 2.50 -29.25 -11.98
N GLU A 119 1.52 -30.06 -11.57
CA GLU A 119 0.16 -29.56 -11.31
C GLU A 119 0.15 -28.59 -10.11
N VAL A 120 -0.59 -27.49 -10.25
CA VAL A 120 -0.81 -26.48 -9.22
C VAL A 120 -2.14 -26.78 -8.54
N GLY A 121 -2.07 -27.16 -7.27
CA GLY A 121 -3.26 -27.43 -6.46
C GLY A 121 -3.83 -26.17 -5.82
N PRO A 122 -5.08 -26.22 -5.30
CA PRO A 122 -5.70 -25.08 -4.62
C PRO A 122 -4.91 -24.63 -3.38
N GLY A 123 -4.27 -25.55 -2.66
CA GLY A 123 -3.44 -25.24 -1.49
C GLY A 123 -1.99 -24.87 -1.82
N THR A 124 -1.59 -24.85 -3.09
CA THR A 124 -0.23 -24.46 -3.46
C THR A 124 -0.07 -22.96 -3.25
N GLN A 125 0.89 -22.57 -2.41
CA GLN A 125 1.17 -21.17 -2.08
C GLN A 125 2.39 -20.68 -2.87
N VAL A 126 2.59 -19.36 -2.89
CA VAL A 126 3.85 -18.76 -3.37
C VAL A 126 4.74 -18.47 -2.18
N ASN A 127 6.05 -18.49 -2.42
CA ASN A 127 7.02 -18.00 -1.46
C ASN A 127 7.01 -16.47 -1.46
N LEU A 128 7.23 -15.86 -0.30
CA LEU A 128 7.40 -14.41 -0.15
C LEU A 128 8.83 -14.12 0.29
N ALA A 129 9.51 -13.22 -0.41
CA ALA A 129 10.87 -12.76 -0.16
C ALA A 129 10.87 -11.24 0.09
N GLU A 130 11.98 -10.72 0.63
CA GLU A 130 12.13 -9.29 0.91
C GLU A 130 13.55 -8.77 0.66
N ALA A 131 13.65 -7.48 0.35
CA ALA A 131 14.89 -6.73 0.52
C ALA A 131 14.62 -5.41 1.25
N THR A 132 15.42 -5.15 2.28
CA THR A 132 15.29 -3.99 3.17
C THR A 132 16.47 -3.04 3.04
N PHE A 133 16.17 -1.75 3.07
CA PHE A 133 17.08 -0.64 2.91
C PHE A 133 16.90 0.36 4.05
N THR A 134 17.95 1.11 4.36
CA THR A 134 17.94 2.19 5.36
C THR A 134 18.33 3.50 4.70
N LEU A 135 17.59 4.57 5.00
CA LEU A 135 17.93 5.91 4.55
C LEU A 135 19.02 6.45 5.49
N THR A 136 20.27 6.37 5.04
CA THR A 136 21.43 6.81 5.84
C THR A 136 21.98 8.16 5.39
N GLY A 137 21.47 8.71 4.28
CA GLY A 137 21.95 9.97 3.72
C GLY A 137 23.42 9.91 3.24
N ALA A 138 23.94 8.71 2.99
CA ALA A 138 25.36 8.46 2.74
C ALA A 138 25.90 9.28 1.55
N THR A 139 25.14 9.39 0.46
CA THR A 139 25.35 10.40 -0.59
C THR A 139 24.01 10.86 -1.20
N PRO A 140 23.94 12.04 -1.82
CA PRO A 140 22.73 12.49 -2.53
C PRO A 140 22.30 11.55 -3.67
N GLU A 141 23.24 10.85 -4.32
CA GLU A 141 22.97 9.97 -5.46
C GLU A 141 22.54 8.56 -5.06
N ARG A 142 22.92 8.11 -3.85
CA ARG A 142 22.54 6.81 -3.28
C ARG A 142 22.17 6.95 -1.81
N PRO A 143 21.05 7.62 -1.52
CA PRO A 143 20.68 7.93 -0.14
C PRO A 143 20.22 6.69 0.65
N TRP A 144 19.82 5.63 -0.05
CA TRP A 144 19.42 4.34 0.52
C TRP A 144 20.59 3.35 0.53
N LYS A 145 20.84 2.77 1.71
CA LYS A 145 21.82 1.72 1.91
C LYS A 145 21.11 0.38 2.12
N PHE A 146 21.48 -0.63 1.33
CA PHE A 146 21.02 -2.00 1.52
C PHE A 146 21.34 -2.48 2.94
N ARG A 147 20.33 -2.98 3.66
CA ARG A 147 20.45 -3.54 5.01
C ARG A 147 20.60 -5.06 4.95
N GLY A 148 19.79 -5.71 4.15
CA GLY A 148 19.71 -7.17 4.06
C GLY A 148 18.53 -7.61 3.21
N MET A 149 18.48 -8.91 2.93
CA MET A 149 17.40 -9.55 2.20
C MET A 149 17.16 -10.93 2.81
N GLU A 150 15.97 -11.48 2.59
CA GLU A 150 15.64 -12.86 2.89
C GLU A 150 14.93 -13.46 1.68
N HIS A 151 15.37 -14.65 1.25
CA HIS A 151 14.75 -15.38 0.14
C HIS A 151 13.40 -15.98 0.55
N THR A 152 13.15 -16.14 1.85
CA THR A 152 11.85 -16.60 2.35
C THR A 152 11.54 -15.93 3.68
N ILE A 153 10.38 -15.29 3.74
CA ILE A 153 9.78 -14.74 4.98
C ILE A 153 8.44 -15.41 5.29
N GLY A 154 8.04 -16.39 4.48
CA GLY A 154 6.83 -17.19 4.62
C GLY A 154 6.18 -17.49 3.27
N GLU A 155 5.12 -18.29 3.32
CA GLU A 155 4.32 -18.66 2.14
C GLU A 155 2.89 -18.14 2.28
N PHE A 156 2.31 -17.69 1.18
CA PHE A 156 0.97 -17.11 1.17
C PHE A 156 0.26 -17.27 -0.18
N GLY A 157 -1.03 -16.95 -0.19
CA GLY A 157 -1.88 -17.14 -1.36
C GLY A 157 -2.34 -18.58 -1.54
N ALA A 158 -2.83 -18.86 -2.75
CA ALA A 158 -3.43 -20.12 -3.16
C ALA A 158 -3.28 -20.25 -4.69
N TYR A 159 -3.44 -21.46 -5.23
CA TYR A 159 -3.27 -21.72 -6.67
C TYR A 159 -1.94 -21.18 -7.24
N GLU A 160 -0.89 -21.20 -6.43
CA GLU A 160 0.44 -20.66 -6.74
C GLU A 160 0.41 -19.18 -7.18
N LYS A 161 -0.49 -18.41 -6.58
CA LYS A 161 -0.57 -16.96 -6.72
C LYS A 161 -0.86 -16.30 -5.38
N PRO A 162 -0.31 -15.10 -5.13
CA PRO A 162 -0.74 -14.30 -4.00
C PRO A 162 -2.10 -13.65 -4.28
N GLU A 163 -2.68 -13.07 -3.23
CA GLU A 163 -3.74 -12.07 -3.39
C GLU A 163 -3.12 -10.78 -3.98
N ASP A 164 -3.91 -10.06 -4.78
CA ASP A 164 -3.48 -8.79 -5.37
C ASP A 164 -3.44 -7.69 -4.30
N VAL A 165 -2.54 -6.71 -4.46
CA VAL A 165 -2.49 -5.56 -3.56
C VAL A 165 -3.65 -4.62 -3.89
N ASP A 166 -4.50 -4.34 -2.89
CA ASP A 166 -5.56 -3.34 -3.04
C ASP A 166 -4.98 -1.93 -2.87
N THR A 167 -4.64 -1.33 -4.01
CA THR A 167 -4.05 0.02 -4.10
C THR A 167 -4.99 1.15 -3.67
N ARG A 168 -6.28 0.86 -3.43
CA ARG A 168 -7.28 1.85 -2.99
C ARG A 168 -7.22 2.07 -1.48
N ARG A 169 -6.74 1.08 -0.73
CA ARG A 169 -6.57 1.16 0.72
C ARG A 169 -5.10 1.45 1.06
N LYS A 170 -4.90 2.11 2.21
CA LYS A 170 -3.56 2.33 2.74
C LYS A 170 -3.16 1.16 3.63
N PRO A 171 -1.87 0.78 3.63
CA PRO A 171 -1.33 -0.12 4.63
C PRO A 171 -1.53 0.43 6.03
N VAL A 172 -1.75 -0.46 6.99
CA VAL A 172 -1.92 -0.12 8.40
C VAL A 172 -0.70 -0.60 9.18
N GLU A 173 -0.19 0.25 10.06
CA GLU A 173 1.01 -0.03 10.85
C GLU A 173 0.69 -0.07 12.34
N TYR A 174 1.40 -0.92 13.07
CA TYR A 174 1.40 -0.92 14.53
C TYR A 174 2.82 -1.13 15.06
N ARG A 175 3.28 -0.22 15.92
CA ARG A 175 4.58 -0.36 16.61
C ARG A 175 4.36 -1.14 17.89
N THR A 176 5.07 -2.26 18.05
CA THR A 176 4.93 -3.10 19.23
C THR A 176 5.73 -2.55 20.42
N PRO A 177 5.39 -2.91 21.68
CA PRO A 177 6.17 -2.52 22.85
C PRO A 177 7.64 -2.97 22.80
N ALA A 178 7.95 -4.11 22.17
CA ALA A 178 9.32 -4.57 21.97
C ALA A 178 10.04 -3.90 20.79
N GLY A 179 9.44 -2.87 20.17
CA GLY A 179 10.06 -2.09 19.11
C GLY A 179 9.99 -2.74 17.72
N LYS A 180 9.10 -3.70 17.50
CA LYS A 180 8.83 -4.25 16.16
C LYS A 180 7.80 -3.41 15.42
N LEU A 181 7.67 -3.64 14.12
CA LEU A 181 6.57 -3.12 13.31
C LEU A 181 5.70 -4.29 12.84
N LEU A 182 4.40 -4.21 13.08
CA LEU A 182 3.41 -5.03 12.38
C LEU A 182 2.79 -4.18 11.27
N LEU A 183 2.87 -4.68 10.04
CA LEU A 183 2.34 -4.09 8.83
C LEU A 183 1.18 -4.95 8.33
N ALA A 184 0.05 -4.33 8.02
CA ALA A 184 -1.06 -4.94 7.30
C ALA A 184 -1.09 -4.35 5.89
N VAL A 185 -0.75 -5.15 4.88
CA VAL A 185 -0.81 -4.79 3.46
C VAL A 185 -2.21 -5.11 2.95
N PRO A 186 -2.98 -4.14 2.42
CA PRO A 186 -4.32 -4.40 1.94
C PRO A 186 -4.29 -5.31 0.72
N THR A 187 -5.13 -6.34 0.73
CA THR A 187 -5.22 -7.31 -0.36
C THR A 187 -6.65 -7.42 -0.89
N GLU A 188 -6.77 -7.82 -2.14
CA GLU A 188 -8.02 -8.17 -2.78
C GLU A 188 -7.85 -9.40 -3.67
N GLY A 189 -8.96 -10.07 -3.94
CA GLY A 189 -8.97 -11.21 -4.84
C GLY A 189 -10.38 -11.59 -5.25
N PHE A 190 -10.44 -12.61 -6.08
CA PHE A 190 -11.69 -13.17 -6.57
C PHE A 190 -11.55 -14.68 -6.66
N ASP A 191 -12.48 -15.39 -6.05
CA ASP A 191 -12.57 -16.83 -6.15
C ASP A 191 -14.02 -17.28 -6.25
N ASN A 192 -14.30 -18.20 -7.18
CA ASN A 192 -15.60 -18.86 -7.32
C ASN A 192 -16.83 -17.92 -7.29
N GLY A 193 -16.75 -16.73 -7.90
CA GLY A 193 -17.88 -15.79 -7.94
C GLY A 193 -17.96 -14.86 -6.74
N ILE A 194 -16.98 -14.90 -5.84
CA ILE A 194 -16.89 -14.05 -4.65
C ILE A 194 -15.64 -13.20 -4.77
N SER A 195 -15.82 -11.88 -4.78
CA SER A 195 -14.74 -10.93 -4.53
C SER A 195 -14.49 -10.87 -3.04
N PHE A 196 -13.23 -10.94 -2.62
CA PHE A 196 -12.85 -10.80 -1.23
C PHE A 196 -11.80 -9.71 -1.05
N SER A 197 -11.79 -9.13 0.15
CA SER A 197 -10.87 -8.08 0.55
C SER A 197 -10.27 -8.46 1.90
N GLY A 198 -8.97 -8.26 2.06
CA GLY A 198 -8.26 -8.64 3.26
C GLY A 198 -7.04 -7.79 3.53
N TYR A 199 -6.19 -8.31 4.40
CA TYR A 199 -4.84 -7.85 4.60
C TYR A 199 -3.90 -9.04 4.79
N ALA A 200 -2.72 -8.96 4.18
CA ALA A 200 -1.57 -9.79 4.55
C ALA A 200 -0.81 -9.11 5.70
N LEU A 201 -0.47 -9.87 6.74
CA LEU A 201 0.17 -9.37 7.94
C LEU A 201 1.65 -9.74 7.96
N LEU A 202 2.51 -8.75 8.18
CA LEU A 202 3.96 -8.86 8.14
C LEU A 202 4.58 -8.22 9.38
N VAL A 203 5.49 -8.90 10.04
CA VAL A 203 6.22 -8.36 11.21
C VAL A 203 7.66 -8.09 10.83
N PHE A 204 8.12 -6.87 11.08
CA PHE A 204 9.53 -6.49 10.99
C PHE A 204 10.16 -6.43 12.36
N ASN A 205 11.25 -7.19 12.53
CA ASN A 205 12.14 -7.12 13.67
C ASN A 205 13.42 -6.34 13.28
N PRO A 206 13.65 -5.13 13.84
CA PRO A 206 14.85 -4.35 13.53
C PRO A 206 16.12 -4.86 14.24
N GLY A 207 15.99 -5.85 15.14
CA GLY A 207 17.09 -6.42 15.93
C GLY A 207 18.21 -7.07 15.11
N PRO A 208 19.23 -7.62 15.78
CA PRO A 208 20.33 -8.33 15.13
C PRO A 208 19.90 -9.73 14.63
N PRO A 209 20.61 -10.32 13.65
CA PRO A 209 20.18 -11.57 13.00
C PRO A 209 19.92 -12.74 13.95
N ASP A 210 20.70 -12.87 15.02
CA ASP A 210 20.58 -13.88 16.07
C ASP A 210 19.29 -13.75 16.90
N GLU A 211 18.62 -12.60 16.85
CA GLU A 211 17.32 -12.35 17.47
C GLU A 211 16.15 -12.48 16.47
N GLY A 212 16.38 -13.06 15.29
CA GLY A 212 15.36 -13.21 14.25
C GLY A 212 15.04 -11.87 13.58
N ALA A 213 16.09 -11.13 13.19
CA ALA A 213 15.96 -9.90 12.43
C ALA A 213 15.25 -10.11 11.10
N GLY A 214 14.66 -9.04 10.56
CA GLY A 214 14.05 -9.04 9.24
C GLY A 214 12.54 -9.21 9.31
N TRP A 215 11.96 -9.56 8.17
CA TRP A 215 10.52 -9.69 8.02
C TRP A 215 10.04 -11.12 8.23
N THR A 216 8.80 -11.26 8.67
CA THR A 216 8.10 -12.54 8.74
C THR A 216 6.64 -12.33 8.38
N TYR A 217 6.12 -13.14 7.47
CA TYR A 217 4.70 -13.23 7.17
C TYR A 217 3.99 -14.00 8.28
N VAL A 218 2.99 -13.37 8.89
CA VAL A 218 2.28 -13.89 10.07
C VAL A 218 0.80 -14.19 9.79
N GLY A 219 0.43 -14.33 8.52
CA GLY A 219 -0.90 -14.74 8.07
C GLY A 219 -1.71 -13.64 7.39
N SER A 220 -2.88 -14.02 6.86
CA SER A 220 -3.85 -13.11 6.25
C SER A 220 -5.10 -12.98 7.11
N VAL A 221 -5.78 -11.86 6.98
CA VAL A 221 -7.09 -11.61 7.60
C VAL A 221 -8.09 -11.20 6.52
N ASN A 222 -9.24 -11.84 6.50
CA ASN A 222 -10.36 -11.45 5.63
C ASN A 222 -11.11 -10.29 6.30
N THR A 223 -11.44 -9.28 5.51
CA THR A 223 -12.18 -8.09 5.95
C THR A 223 -13.52 -7.92 5.26
N GLY A 224 -13.76 -8.56 4.12
CA GLY A 224 -15.01 -8.38 3.39
C GLY A 224 -15.13 -9.32 2.22
N GLU A 225 -16.37 -9.58 1.84
CA GLU A 225 -16.78 -10.47 0.75
C GLU A 225 -17.95 -9.86 0.00
N ASP A 226 -18.00 -10.08 -1.31
CA ASP A 226 -19.06 -9.62 -2.20
C ASP A 226 -19.36 -10.73 -3.22
N ASN A 227 -20.59 -11.23 -3.22
CA ASN A 227 -21.03 -12.30 -4.11
C ASN A 227 -21.85 -11.80 -5.32
N SER A 228 -21.81 -10.50 -5.62
CA SER A 228 -22.58 -9.87 -6.72
C SER A 228 -22.34 -10.55 -8.08
N ALA A 229 -21.14 -11.10 -8.30
CA ALA A 229 -20.81 -11.83 -9.52
C ALA A 229 -21.53 -13.19 -9.64
N ALA A 230 -21.98 -13.78 -8.53
CA ALA A 230 -22.63 -15.09 -8.49
C ALA A 230 -24.14 -15.04 -8.19
N CYS A 231 -24.61 -14.02 -7.47
CA CYS A 231 -25.98 -13.98 -6.98
C CYS A 231 -27.05 -13.75 -8.06
N ALA A 232 -26.65 -13.25 -9.24
CA ALA A 232 -27.54 -12.91 -10.35
C ALA A 232 -28.73 -12.04 -9.92
N GLU A 233 -28.43 -10.91 -9.27
CA GLU A 233 -29.45 -9.98 -8.72
C GLU A 233 -30.45 -10.62 -7.73
N GLY A 234 -30.09 -11.78 -7.16
CA GLY A 234 -30.92 -12.52 -6.22
C GLY A 234 -31.56 -13.79 -6.79
N ASP A 235 -31.45 -14.03 -8.10
CA ASP A 235 -32.12 -15.15 -8.77
C ASP A 235 -31.53 -16.52 -8.41
N VAL A 236 -30.22 -16.58 -8.08
CA VAL A 236 -29.52 -17.83 -7.73
C VAL A 236 -29.37 -17.99 -6.22
N MET A 237 -29.04 -16.88 -5.55
CA MET A 237 -28.89 -16.78 -4.10
C MET A 237 -28.99 -15.30 -3.70
N PRO A 238 -29.22 -14.98 -2.42
CA PRO A 238 -29.22 -13.59 -2.00
C PRO A 238 -27.89 -12.89 -2.29
N CYS A 239 -27.97 -11.69 -2.87
CA CYS A 239 -26.82 -10.81 -3.02
C CYS A 239 -26.44 -10.21 -1.67
N VAL A 240 -25.19 -10.41 -1.26
CA VAL A 240 -24.63 -9.88 -0.02
C VAL A 240 -23.27 -9.26 -0.29
N ALA A 241 -22.99 -8.20 0.44
CA ALA A 241 -21.69 -7.55 0.42
C ALA A 241 -21.35 -7.11 1.84
N SER A 242 -20.16 -7.48 2.29
CA SER A 242 -19.61 -7.08 3.58
C SER A 242 -18.24 -6.45 3.41
N SER A 243 -17.91 -5.55 4.31
CA SER A 243 -16.60 -4.89 4.38
C SER A 243 -16.18 -4.70 5.83
N GLY A 244 -14.88 -4.48 6.04
CA GLY A 244 -14.30 -4.49 7.37
C GLY A 244 -13.17 -3.49 7.53
N GLU A 245 -13.20 -2.78 8.65
CA GLU A 245 -12.10 -1.92 9.09
C GLU A 245 -11.16 -2.72 10.00
N LEU A 246 -9.88 -2.83 9.63
CA LEU A 246 -8.85 -3.46 10.47
C LEU A 246 -8.36 -2.48 11.53
N VAL A 247 -8.40 -2.90 12.80
CA VAL A 247 -7.91 -2.13 13.95
C VAL A 247 -6.95 -2.97 14.77
N PHE A 248 -5.74 -2.44 14.98
CA PHE A 248 -4.80 -2.98 15.95
C PHE A 248 -5.09 -2.43 17.35
N SER A 249 -5.07 -3.29 18.35
CA SER A 249 -5.22 -2.90 19.75
C SER A 249 -4.20 -3.62 20.63
N ALA A 250 -3.62 -2.91 21.58
CA ALA A 250 -2.73 -3.51 22.57
C ALA A 250 -3.45 -4.61 23.34
N HIS A 251 -2.75 -5.71 23.61
CA HIS A 251 -3.28 -6.85 24.35
C HIS A 251 -2.39 -7.10 25.56
N GLY A 252 -2.91 -6.81 26.76
CA GLY A 252 -2.11 -6.77 27.99
C GLY A 252 -1.17 -7.96 28.16
N GLY A 253 0.12 -7.66 28.35
CA GLY A 253 1.20 -8.64 28.52
C GLY A 253 1.76 -9.25 27.22
N SER A 254 1.18 -8.96 26.05
CA SER A 254 1.66 -9.42 24.74
C SER A 254 2.36 -8.30 23.98
N ASP A 255 3.47 -8.63 23.31
CA ASP A 255 4.14 -7.75 22.36
C ASP A 255 3.27 -7.55 21.09
N MET A 256 2.68 -8.63 20.60
CA MET A 256 1.82 -8.61 19.41
C MET A 256 0.41 -8.09 19.77
N PRO A 257 -0.17 -7.17 18.96
CA PRO A 257 -1.51 -6.65 19.21
C PRO A 257 -2.60 -7.70 18.93
N ARG A 258 -3.82 -7.42 19.39
CA ARG A 258 -5.02 -8.02 18.81
C ARG A 258 -5.34 -7.31 17.50
N VAL A 259 -5.78 -8.07 16.52
CA VAL A 259 -6.32 -7.56 15.25
C VAL A 259 -7.82 -7.72 15.30
N THR A 260 -8.55 -6.62 15.20
CA THR A 260 -10.01 -6.63 15.16
C THR A 260 -10.47 -6.12 13.80
N VAL A 261 -11.34 -6.88 13.14
CA VAL A 261 -12.03 -6.47 11.93
C VAL A 261 -13.43 -6.04 12.33
N LYS A 262 -13.71 -4.74 12.26
CA LYS A 262 -15.05 -4.19 12.49
C LYS A 262 -15.84 -4.30 11.19
N ARG A 263 -16.83 -5.20 11.17
CA ARG A 263 -17.55 -5.55 9.95
C ARG A 263 -18.82 -4.73 9.77
N SER A 264 -19.20 -4.53 8.52
CA SER A 264 -20.41 -3.84 8.09
C SER A 264 -20.93 -4.45 6.79
N GLY A 265 -22.19 -4.17 6.45
CA GLY A 265 -22.86 -4.74 5.29
C GLY A 265 -23.76 -5.92 5.64
N THR A 266 -23.93 -6.86 4.72
CA THR A 266 -24.86 -7.98 4.84
C THR A 266 -24.14 -9.32 4.68
N GLU A 267 -24.73 -10.37 5.25
CA GLU A 267 -24.29 -11.76 5.07
C GLU A 267 -25.49 -12.68 4.87
N ILE A 268 -25.22 -13.87 4.30
CA ILE A 268 -26.19 -14.95 4.23
C ILE A 268 -26.36 -15.54 5.63
N SER A 269 -27.60 -15.57 6.13
CA SER A 269 -27.94 -16.11 7.45
C SER A 269 -28.69 -17.44 7.39
N GLY A 270 -28.89 -17.98 6.19
CA GLY A 270 -29.59 -19.22 5.90
C GLY A 270 -30.08 -19.25 4.45
N PRO A 271 -30.75 -20.34 4.02
CA PRO A 271 -31.32 -20.42 2.67
C PRO A 271 -32.23 -19.23 2.40
N ASP A 272 -31.97 -18.53 1.30
CA ASP A 272 -32.70 -17.34 0.83
C ASP A 272 -32.83 -16.20 1.86
N LYS A 273 -31.99 -16.17 2.89
CA LYS A 273 -32.05 -15.20 3.98
C LYS A 273 -30.73 -14.48 4.15
N THR A 274 -30.85 -13.17 4.34
CA THR A 274 -29.72 -12.31 4.70
C THR A 274 -29.95 -11.69 6.07
N ARG A 275 -28.86 -11.27 6.70
CA ARG A 275 -28.87 -10.45 7.91
C ARG A 275 -27.94 -9.26 7.76
N GLN A 276 -28.27 -8.18 8.45
CA GLN A 276 -27.39 -7.02 8.59
C GLN A 276 -26.30 -7.32 9.63
N LEU A 277 -25.06 -6.95 9.32
CA LEU A 277 -23.96 -6.98 10.27
C LEU A 277 -24.02 -5.81 11.24
N SER A 278 -23.65 -6.09 12.49
CA SER A 278 -23.65 -5.17 13.62
C SER A 278 -22.27 -5.11 14.26
N ALA A 279 -22.10 -4.25 15.26
CA ALA A 279 -20.86 -4.18 16.03
C ALA A 279 -20.49 -5.51 16.73
N GLY A 280 -21.48 -6.37 17.02
CA GLY A 280 -21.26 -7.69 17.61
C GLY A 280 -20.64 -8.70 16.64
N ASP A 281 -20.61 -8.39 15.34
CA ASP A 281 -20.05 -9.23 14.28
C ASP A 281 -18.57 -8.93 13.99
N ALA A 282 -17.91 -8.18 14.89
CA ALA A 282 -16.49 -7.95 14.79
C ALA A 282 -15.72 -9.26 14.94
N VAL A 283 -14.75 -9.49 14.05
CA VAL A 283 -13.89 -10.68 14.10
C VAL A 283 -12.59 -10.31 14.78
N VAL A 284 -12.13 -11.13 15.71
CA VAL A 284 -10.89 -10.91 16.46
C VAL A 284 -9.88 -11.99 16.11
N TYR A 285 -8.68 -11.57 15.72
CA TYR A 285 -7.53 -12.44 15.56
C TYR A 285 -6.51 -12.13 16.66
N ALA A 286 -5.87 -13.18 17.16
CA ALA A 286 -4.75 -13.06 18.08
C ALA A 286 -3.55 -13.82 17.54
N TYR A 287 -2.37 -13.29 17.82
CA TYR A 287 -1.12 -13.95 17.47
C TYR A 287 -0.95 -15.22 18.31
N ASP A 288 -0.80 -16.36 17.65
CA ASP A 288 -0.51 -17.64 18.26
C ASP A 288 1.00 -17.89 18.25
N VAL A 289 1.58 -18.03 19.44
CA VAL A 289 3.04 -18.17 19.60
C VAL A 289 3.56 -19.50 19.04
N GLY A 290 2.74 -20.56 19.09
CA GLY A 290 3.14 -21.89 18.63
C GLY A 290 3.28 -21.95 17.11
N SER A 291 2.27 -21.47 16.39
CA SER A 291 2.26 -21.41 14.93
C SER A 291 2.96 -20.17 14.36
N LYS A 292 3.24 -19.16 15.20
CA LYS A 292 3.79 -17.85 14.81
C LYS A 292 2.91 -17.11 13.78
N LYS A 293 1.59 -17.31 13.86
CA LYS A 293 0.62 -16.71 12.94
C LYS A 293 -0.55 -16.10 13.71
N TYR A 294 -1.24 -15.16 13.08
CA TYR A 294 -2.55 -14.72 13.56
C TYR A 294 -3.60 -15.78 13.26
N VAL A 295 -4.39 -16.10 14.29
CA VAL A 295 -5.52 -17.03 14.19
C VAL A 295 -6.78 -16.35 14.69
N GLN A 296 -7.89 -16.61 14.01
CA GLN A 296 -9.20 -16.16 14.45
C GLN A 296 -9.55 -16.80 15.80
N LYS A 297 -10.11 -16.02 16.72
CA LYS A 297 -10.55 -16.46 18.04
C LYS A 297 -12.04 -16.70 18.12
#